data_AF-A0AAQ4ENZ5-F1
#
_entry.id   AF-A0AAQ4ENZ5-F1
#
_cell.length_a   1.000
_cell.length_b   1.000
_cell.length_c   1.000
_cell.angle_alpha   90.00
_cell.angle_beta   90.00
_cell.angle_gamma   90.00
#
_symmetry.space_group_name_H-M   'P 1'
#
loop_
_entity.id
_entity.type
_entity.pdbx_description
1 polymer ?
#
loop_
_entity_poly.entity_id
_entity_poly.type
_entity_poly.pdbx_seq_one_letter_code
_entity_poly.pdbx_strand_id
1 'polypeptide(L)'
;MFSKLKESFEDQLRHQRSWLDDLSRRSALAKLAAMRLLNGFPHGVSTERDMNDRFAEFPEMPDGASFWDAWLTAARIAQRRLLTGNLSDVAFVSGRAIAIYATRLNLVVLPAGIIGRPVFYKLGPPAHNYGALGM
;
A
#
# COMPACT_ATOMS: atom_id res chain seq x y z
N MET A 1 -7.77 9.03 -10.27
CA MET A 1 -6.73 8.49 -11.17
C MET A 1 -6.77 6.98 -11.19
N PHE A 2 -6.57 6.30 -10.05
CA PHE A 2 -6.61 4.83 -9.96
C PHE A 2 -7.87 4.20 -10.59
N SER A 3 -9.07 4.71 -10.29
CA SER A 3 -10.32 4.19 -10.90
C SER A 3 -10.32 4.29 -12.42
N LYS A 4 -9.85 5.41 -12.99
CA LYS A 4 -9.75 5.61 -14.44
C LYS A 4 -8.75 4.64 -15.10
N LEU A 5 -7.66 4.32 -14.40
CA LEU A 5 -6.70 3.31 -14.87
C LEU A 5 -7.32 1.91 -14.82
N LYS A 6 -8.07 1.58 -13.76
CA LYS A 6 -8.81 0.31 -13.68
C LYS A 6 -9.83 0.20 -14.81
N GLU A 7 -10.60 1.25 -15.08
CA GLU A 7 -11.59 1.28 -16.17
C GLU A 7 -10.92 1.09 -17.54
N SER A 8 -9.81 1.78 -17.80
CA SER A 8 -9.02 1.61 -19.03
C SER A 8 -8.48 0.19 -19.18
N PHE A 9 -7.93 -0.40 -18.11
CA PHE A 9 -7.42 -1.77 -18.15
C PHE A 9 -8.54 -2.81 -18.30
N GLU A 10 -9.70 -2.55 -17.69
CA GLU A 10 -10.90 -3.37 -17.87
C GLU A 10 -11.35 -3.37 -19.33
N ASP A 11 -11.39 -2.21 -19.97
CA ASP A 11 -11.74 -2.04 -21.38
C ASP A 11 -10.77 -2.82 -22.29
N GLN A 12 -9.46 -2.72 -22.03
CA GLN A 12 -8.45 -3.50 -22.74
C GLN A 12 -8.67 -5.01 -22.61
N LEU A 13 -8.95 -5.51 -21.41
CA LEU A 13 -9.22 -6.93 -21.18
C LEU A 13 -10.49 -7.41 -21.89
N ARG A 14 -11.54 -6.58 -21.95
CA ARG A 14 -12.81 -6.92 -22.63
C ARG A 14 -12.62 -7.07 -24.13
N HIS A 15 -11.81 -6.20 -24.73
CA HIS A 15 -11.57 -6.15 -26.16
C HIS A 15 -10.46 -7.08 -26.63
N GLN A 16 -9.69 -7.68 -25.72
CA GLN A 16 -8.60 -8.57 -26.10
C GLN A 16 -9.11 -9.97 -26.46
N ARG A 17 -9.12 -10.28 -27.75
CA ARG A 17 -9.64 -11.54 -28.30
C ARG A 17 -8.57 -12.48 -28.87
N SER A 18 -7.35 -11.99 -29.07
CA SER A 18 -6.29 -12.72 -29.79
C SER A 18 -5.54 -13.74 -28.93
N TRP A 19 -5.37 -13.48 -27.64
CA TRP A 19 -4.58 -14.33 -26.74
C TRP A 19 -5.24 -14.65 -25.39
N LEU A 20 -6.38 -14.02 -25.09
CA LEU A 20 -7.08 -14.20 -23.82
C LEU A 20 -8.44 -14.86 -24.06
N ASP A 21 -8.52 -16.15 -23.74
CA ASP A 21 -9.76 -16.92 -23.82
C ASP A 21 -10.82 -16.40 -22.83
N ASP A 22 -12.07 -16.81 -23.03
CA ASP A 22 -13.21 -16.29 -22.27
C ASP A 22 -13.19 -16.66 -20.79
N LEU A 23 -12.62 -17.82 -20.41
CA LEU A 23 -12.53 -18.24 -19.00
C LEU A 23 -11.44 -17.42 -18.28
N SER A 24 -10.28 -17.29 -18.91
CA SER A 24 -9.18 -16.45 -18.40
C SER A 24 -9.60 -14.98 -18.31
N ARG A 25 -10.34 -14.47 -19.29
CA ARG A 25 -10.86 -13.10 -19.29
C ARG A 25 -11.80 -12.83 -18.12
N ARG A 26 -12.77 -13.72 -17.88
CA ARG A 26 -13.68 -13.61 -16.72
C ARG A 26 -12.89 -13.58 -15.40
N SER A 27 -11.89 -14.45 -15.28
CA SER A 27 -11.03 -14.51 -14.08
C SER A 27 -10.19 -13.23 -13.90
N ALA A 28 -9.63 -12.69 -14.98
CA ALA A 28 -8.88 -11.44 -14.97
C ALA A 28 -9.76 -10.25 -14.57
N LEU A 29 -10.96 -10.15 -15.15
CA LEU A 29 -11.94 -9.11 -14.81
C LEU A 29 -12.39 -9.21 -13.35
N ALA A 30 -12.64 -10.41 -12.84
CA ALA A 30 -12.99 -10.61 -11.44
C ALA A 30 -11.84 -10.18 -10.50
N LYS A 31 -10.60 -10.53 -10.84
CA LYS A 31 -9.41 -10.10 -10.09
C LYS A 31 -9.26 -8.58 -10.12
N LEU A 32 -9.42 -7.94 -11.27
CA LEU A 32 -9.35 -6.49 -11.42
C LEU A 32 -10.46 -5.79 -10.61
N ALA A 33 -11.69 -6.30 -10.67
CA ALA A 33 -12.81 -5.78 -9.90
C ALA A 33 -12.52 -5.81 -8.39
N ALA A 34 -12.00 -6.93 -7.89
CA ALA A 34 -11.64 -7.13 -6.48
C ALA A 34 -10.36 -6.39 -6.03
N MET A 35 -9.62 -5.77 -6.96
CA MET A 35 -8.35 -5.10 -6.64
C MET A 35 -8.59 -3.86 -5.77
N ARG A 36 -7.87 -3.81 -4.65
CA ARG A 36 -7.94 -2.74 -3.64
C ARG A 36 -6.78 -1.76 -3.78
N LEU A 37 -6.99 -0.54 -3.33
CA LEU A 37 -5.96 0.49 -3.20
C LEU A 37 -5.80 0.87 -1.73
N LEU A 38 -4.55 0.96 -1.27
CA LEU A 38 -4.18 1.64 -0.04
C LEU A 38 -3.26 2.80 -0.42
N ASN A 39 -3.71 4.03 -0.14
CA ASN A 39 -3.03 5.26 -0.52
C ASN A 39 -2.62 6.09 0.70
N GLY A 40 -1.42 6.65 0.67
CA GLY A 40 -0.91 7.57 1.69
C GLY A 40 -0.45 6.89 2.97
N PHE A 41 -1.38 6.37 3.77
CA PHE A 41 -1.14 5.75 5.08
C PHE A 41 -2.15 4.60 5.32
N PRO A 42 -1.88 3.66 6.25
CA PRO A 42 -2.83 2.60 6.57
C PRO A 42 -4.13 3.18 7.15
N HIS A 43 -5.18 2.39 7.17
CA HIS A 43 -6.34 2.73 8.01
C HIS A 43 -5.97 2.56 9.49
N GLY A 44 -6.62 3.33 10.37
CA GLY A 44 -6.33 3.27 11.82
C GLY A 44 -5.00 3.89 12.20
N VAL A 45 -4.60 4.97 11.54
CA VAL A 45 -3.51 5.87 11.98
C VAL A 45 -3.86 7.35 11.78
N SER A 46 -5.16 7.66 11.67
CA SER A 46 -5.62 9.01 11.32
C SER A 46 -5.90 9.89 12.54
N THR A 47 -5.99 9.30 13.72
CA THR A 47 -6.20 10.00 14.98
C THR A 47 -5.09 9.68 15.97
N GLU A 48 -4.90 10.54 16.96
CA GLU A 48 -3.99 10.29 18.08
C GLU A 48 -4.34 8.99 18.80
N ARG A 49 -5.64 8.74 19.02
CA ARG A 49 -6.12 7.49 19.61
C ARG A 49 -5.66 6.28 18.81
N ASP A 50 -5.86 6.29 17.49
CA ASP A 50 -5.47 5.15 16.66
C ASP A 50 -3.96 4.90 16.69
N MET A 51 -3.16 5.97 16.74
CA MET A 51 -1.71 5.88 16.88
C MET A 51 -1.33 5.29 18.24
N ASN A 52 -1.92 5.78 19.32
CA ASN A 52 -1.68 5.26 20.67
C ASN A 52 -2.06 3.77 20.76
N ASP A 53 -3.24 3.40 20.25
CA ASP A 53 -3.70 2.01 20.20
C ASP A 53 -2.74 1.14 19.37
N ARG A 54 -2.26 1.63 18.22
CA ARG A 54 -1.31 0.91 17.37
C ARG A 54 0.06 0.72 18.01
N PHE A 55 0.52 1.64 18.87
CA PHE A 55 1.83 1.57 19.50
C PHE A 55 1.78 1.18 21.00
N ALA A 56 0.61 0.84 21.53
CA ALA A 56 0.40 0.55 22.95
C ALA A 56 1.27 -0.58 23.52
N GLU A 57 1.72 -1.52 22.69
CA GLU A 57 2.60 -2.61 23.13
C GLU A 57 4.08 -2.24 23.24
N PHE A 58 4.47 -1.06 22.74
CA PHE A 58 5.83 -0.54 22.89
C PHE A 58 5.92 0.10 24.28
N PRO A 59 6.74 -0.45 25.20
CA PRO A 59 6.87 0.13 26.52
C PRO A 59 7.65 1.45 26.43
N GLU A 60 7.39 2.34 27.38
CA GLU A 60 8.30 3.45 27.64
C GLU A 60 9.67 2.90 28.04
N MET A 61 10.74 3.49 27.49
CA MET A 61 12.09 3.03 27.77
C MET A 61 12.54 3.54 29.14
N PRO A 62 13.13 2.69 30.00
CA PRO A 62 13.70 3.13 31.26
C PRO A 62 14.78 4.20 31.08
N ASP A 63 14.96 5.06 32.08
CA ASP A 63 16.07 6.02 32.10
C ASP A 63 17.41 5.29 31.99
N GLY A 64 18.26 5.76 31.08
CA GLY A 64 19.57 5.15 30.79
C GLY A 64 19.53 3.95 29.85
N ALA A 65 18.37 3.55 29.33
CA ALA A 65 18.29 2.51 28.29
C ALA A 65 19.10 2.91 27.06
N SER A 66 19.85 1.94 26.51
CA SER A 66 20.64 2.18 25.30
C SER A 66 19.77 2.10 24.05
N PHE A 67 20.30 2.64 22.94
CA PHE A 67 19.71 2.41 21.62
C PHE A 67 19.53 0.91 21.32
N TRP A 68 20.46 0.06 21.76
CA TRP A 68 20.39 -1.38 21.52
C TRP A 68 19.21 -2.03 22.25
N ASP A 69 18.93 -1.61 23.48
CA ASP A 69 17.80 -2.11 24.27
C ASP A 69 16.46 -1.74 23.60
N ALA A 70 16.35 -0.50 23.13
CA ALA A 70 15.19 -0.02 22.39
C ALA A 70 15.01 -0.79 21.07
N TRP A 71 16.09 -0.97 20.31
CA TRP A 71 16.07 -1.71 19.04
C TRP A 71 15.68 -3.18 19.25
N LEU A 72 16.26 -3.85 20.24
CA LEU A 72 15.96 -5.25 20.53
C LEU A 72 14.51 -5.45 20.98
N THR A 73 13.99 -4.51 21.77
CA THR A 73 12.58 -4.50 22.18
C THR A 73 11.66 -4.33 20.98
N ALA A 74 11.93 -3.34 20.11
CA ALA A 74 11.17 -3.11 18.90
C ALA A 74 11.24 -4.29 17.93
N ALA A 75 12.41 -4.92 17.77
CA ALA A 75 12.60 -6.08 16.91
C ALA A 75 11.78 -7.28 17.40
N ARG A 76 11.76 -7.55 18.71
CA ARG A 76 10.94 -8.62 19.31
C ARG A 76 9.45 -8.38 19.09
N ILE A 77 8.98 -7.14 19.28
CA ILE A 77 7.59 -6.77 19.01
C ILE A 77 7.26 -6.98 17.52
N ALA A 78 8.10 -6.48 16.62
CA ALA A 78 7.91 -6.63 15.19
C ALA A 78 7.88 -8.11 14.76
N GLN A 79 8.75 -8.94 15.32
CA GLN A 79 8.76 -10.39 15.07
C GLN A 79 7.44 -11.05 15.53
N ARG A 80 6.93 -10.70 16.71
CA ARG A 80 5.63 -11.21 17.18
C ARG A 80 4.48 -10.78 16.26
N ARG A 81 4.46 -9.52 15.80
CA ARG A 81 3.46 -9.04 14.83
C ARG A 81 3.52 -9.82 13.52
N LEU A 82 4.70 -10.18 13.04
CA LEU A 82 4.81 -11.00 11.83
C LEU A 82 4.18 -12.39 11.99
N LEU A 83 4.20 -12.94 13.20
CA LEU A 83 3.64 -14.26 13.50
C LEU A 83 2.14 -14.26 13.82
N THR A 84 1.60 -13.12 14.26
CA THR A 84 0.23 -13.02 14.82
C THR A 84 -0.67 -12.00 14.12
N GLY A 85 -0.08 -11.07 13.36
CA GLY A 85 -0.75 -9.91 12.80
C GLY A 85 -1.37 -10.12 11.43
N ASN A 86 -2.18 -9.14 11.02
CA ASN A 86 -2.79 -9.10 9.70
C ASN A 86 -1.73 -8.72 8.64
N LEU A 87 -1.66 -9.50 7.55
CA LEU A 87 -0.72 -9.26 6.43
C LEU A 87 -0.88 -7.87 5.80
N SER A 88 -2.06 -7.23 5.89
CA SER A 88 -2.26 -5.88 5.37
C SER A 88 -1.48 -4.80 6.14
N ASP A 89 -1.15 -5.04 7.41
CA ASP A 89 -0.34 -4.13 8.22
C ASP A 89 1.16 -4.22 7.93
N VAL A 90 1.60 -5.37 7.38
CA VAL A 90 3.03 -5.69 7.16
C VAL A 90 3.57 -5.07 5.88
N ALA A 91 2.70 -4.82 4.89
CA ALA A 91 3.12 -4.31 3.58
C ALA A 91 3.41 -2.80 3.54
N PHE A 92 3.30 -2.10 4.67
CA PHE A 92 3.18 -0.65 4.67
C PHE A 92 4.32 0.09 5.39
N VAL A 93 5.06 0.92 4.65
CA VAL A 93 6.01 1.91 5.18
C VAL A 93 5.72 3.26 4.52
N SER A 94 5.04 4.17 5.24
CA SER A 94 4.54 5.46 4.71
C SER A 94 5.60 6.30 4.01
N GLY A 95 6.83 6.32 4.55
CA GLY A 95 7.91 7.17 4.07
C GLY A 95 8.65 6.68 2.83
N ARG A 96 8.33 5.48 2.31
CA ARG A 96 9.04 4.97 1.12
C ARG A 96 8.47 5.57 -0.16
N ALA A 97 9.35 6.04 -1.04
CA ALA A 97 9.01 6.49 -2.39
C ALA A 97 8.94 5.29 -3.36
N ILE A 98 8.03 4.34 -3.10
CA ILE A 98 7.87 3.12 -3.90
C ILE A 98 6.39 2.73 -4.01
N ALA A 99 5.97 2.25 -5.18
CA ALA A 99 4.68 1.58 -5.36
C ALA A 99 4.87 0.05 -5.30
N ILE A 100 3.94 -0.66 -4.65
CA ILE A 100 4.02 -2.11 -4.48
C ILE A 100 2.66 -2.74 -4.82
N TYR A 101 2.69 -3.88 -5.51
CA TYR A 101 1.53 -4.76 -5.64
C TYR A 101 1.71 -6.02 -4.77
N ALA A 102 0.89 -6.15 -3.72
CA ALA A 102 0.87 -7.31 -2.85
C ALA A 102 -0.04 -8.39 -3.46
N THR A 103 0.57 -9.34 -4.18
CA THR A 103 -0.11 -10.36 -4.98
C THR A 103 -1.15 -11.17 -4.19
N ARG A 104 -0.80 -11.65 -2.99
CA ARG A 104 -1.69 -12.44 -2.13
C ARG A 104 -2.91 -11.67 -1.64
N LEU A 105 -2.80 -10.35 -1.52
CA LEU A 105 -3.86 -9.48 -1.01
C LEU A 105 -4.66 -8.80 -2.13
N ASN A 106 -4.24 -8.97 -3.39
CA ASN A 106 -4.75 -8.22 -4.53
C ASN A 106 -4.81 -6.70 -4.25
N LEU A 107 -3.73 -6.19 -3.65
CA LEU A 107 -3.65 -4.85 -3.07
C LEU A 107 -2.55 -4.04 -3.75
N VAL A 108 -2.91 -2.88 -4.28
CA VAL A 108 -1.98 -1.84 -4.70
C VAL A 108 -1.70 -0.93 -3.50
N VAL A 109 -0.42 -0.72 -3.19
CA VAL A 109 0.05 0.13 -2.10
C VAL A 109 0.81 1.31 -2.68
N LEU A 110 0.31 2.52 -2.42
CA LEU A 110 0.93 3.79 -2.76
C LEU A 110 1.19 4.58 -1.47
N PRO A 111 2.35 4.43 -0.82
CA PRO A 111 2.70 5.18 0.38
C PRO A 111 2.76 6.69 0.11
N ALA A 112 2.60 7.50 1.15
CA ALA A 112 2.70 8.96 1.03
C ALA A 112 4.03 9.41 0.40
N GLY A 113 5.13 8.69 0.66
CA GLY A 113 6.46 9.00 0.13
C GLY A 113 6.56 9.04 -1.41
N ILE A 114 5.72 8.30 -2.14
CA ILE A 114 5.67 8.38 -3.62
C ILE A 114 4.66 9.41 -4.12
N ILE A 115 3.69 9.82 -3.28
CA ILE A 115 2.65 10.79 -3.62
C ILE A 115 3.17 12.19 -3.34
N GLY A 116 4.10 12.62 -4.18
CA GLY A 116 4.74 13.93 -4.06
C GLY A 116 5.62 14.22 -5.26
N ARG A 117 6.31 15.36 -5.23
CA ARG A 117 7.23 15.74 -6.29
C ARG A 117 8.43 14.78 -6.31
N PRO A 118 8.96 14.41 -7.49
CA PRO A 118 8.56 14.85 -8.84
C PRO A 118 7.44 14.00 -9.48
N VAL A 119 6.95 12.96 -8.80
CA VAL A 119 6.07 11.93 -9.36
C VAL A 119 4.61 12.40 -9.49
N PHE A 120 4.14 13.24 -8.57
CA PHE A 120 2.77 13.74 -8.56
C PHE A 120 2.67 15.20 -8.15
N TYR A 121 1.85 15.96 -8.87
CA TYR A 121 1.51 17.35 -8.61
C TYR A 121 -0.01 17.51 -8.56
N LYS A 122 -0.57 17.87 -7.39
CA LYS A 122 -2.03 18.03 -7.22
C LYS A 122 -2.69 18.95 -8.26
N LEU A 123 -2.00 20.02 -8.64
CA LEU A 123 -2.45 21.01 -9.64
C LEU A 123 -1.59 21.00 -10.92
N GLY A 124 -0.79 19.96 -11.12
CA GLY A 124 0.07 19.85 -12.30
C GLY A 124 -0.69 19.32 -13.53
N PRO A 125 -0.06 19.37 -14.71
CA PRO A 125 -0.65 18.86 -15.94
C PRO A 125 -1.06 17.40 -15.81
N PRO A 126 -2.26 16.99 -16.24
CA PRO A 126 -2.69 15.59 -16.19
C PRO A 126 -1.70 14.66 -16.90
N ALA A 127 -1.15 15.07 -18.05
CA ALA A 127 -0.16 14.29 -18.79
C ALA A 127 1.06 13.91 -17.94
N HIS A 128 1.54 14.81 -17.08
CA HIS A 128 2.63 14.52 -16.16
C HIS A 128 2.21 13.48 -15.12
N ASN A 129 1.08 13.70 -14.44
CA ASN A 129 0.62 12.80 -13.38
C ASN A 129 0.30 11.39 -13.89
N TYR A 130 -0.32 11.28 -15.08
CA TYR A 130 -0.56 9.99 -15.73
C TYR A 130 0.74 9.35 -16.23
N GLY A 131 1.68 10.13 -16.78
CA GLY A 131 2.96 9.61 -17.27
C GLY A 131 3.92 9.17 -16.16
N ALA A 132 3.86 9.79 -14.99
CA ALA A 132 4.76 9.51 -13.88
C ALA A 132 4.17 8.52 -12.85
N LEU A 133 2.99 8.81 -12.29
CA LEU A 133 2.36 7.95 -11.29
C LEU A 133 1.33 6.98 -11.88
N GLY A 134 0.76 7.31 -13.04
CA GLY A 134 -0.26 6.49 -13.69
C GLY A 134 0.28 5.36 -14.58
N MET A 135 1.59 5.35 -14.83
CA MET A 135 2.30 4.31 -15.59
C MET A 135 2.43 3.01 -14.80
#